data_AF-A0ABC9YSW2-F1
#
_entry.id   AF-A0ABC9YSW2-F1
#
_cell.length_a   1.000
_cell.length_b   1.000
_cell.length_c   1.000
_cell.angle_alpha   90.00
_cell.angle_beta   90.00
_cell.angle_gamma   90.00
#
_symmetry.space_group_name_H-M   'P 1'
#
loop_
_entity.id
_entity.type
_entity.pdbx_description
1 polymer ?
#
loop_
_entity_poly.entity_id
_entity_poly.type
_entity_poly.pdbx_seq_one_letter_code
_entity_poly.pdbx_strand_id
1 'polypeptide(L)'
;MDLSAIERQVAADRTAARDRTPETELALATSLCALARALMATKSDPAQRDRSPSALAPAQEAVLIRLRWLTAGHVTAPFAAEVTEALRLFEQAARTIGHRELATSTIRNACQAYRHVAQNYPLAAGASADALSKCSVWLCRLDPKAAVAAGEDAVRIRAGLFAADPDQANRYLSSLNTLLRTLMVGRQRKQTLAMYRECYAGVTSPAMTQRLREIRVEDIGFTSKTVTALRKLECATLERAGFLTQQQILYQTAGDLATIEEINWQLALVGLKPIAAGALPDQPSKPVEISTSFGALAVRCSSRNAVTLVRAAILAAYGGDDAQPVPSTAYLGVDEKHWSTPEPEPNPAERLGEDVVLVEKVSEHWVSVKSLNWEVTPVGRHPLALRLSQEWPVVSVTTTENMSYELCWYEGGAATQYAALGLPAAQTPLEKPLAPLDFKVLSDYGADYASETQVRSAFGNTTMFTKLTCLPGSGIRQAAEAGPLAAHGSNILYFRAAAK
;
A
#
# COMPACT_ATOMS: atom_id res chain seq x y z
N MET A 1 -4.91 -38.38 12.22
CA MET A 1 -4.64 -38.97 10.89
C MET A 1 -3.82 -40.23 11.13
N ASP A 2 -4.27 -41.41 10.67
CA ASP A 2 -3.53 -42.66 10.86
C ASP A 2 -2.51 -42.88 9.74
N LEU A 3 -1.25 -42.51 9.98
CA LEU A 3 -0.15 -42.66 9.04
C LEU A 3 0.11 -44.14 8.69
N SER A 4 -0.11 -45.06 9.64
CA SER A 4 0.11 -46.50 9.44
C SER A 4 -0.92 -47.11 8.49
N ALA A 5 -2.16 -46.61 8.51
CA ALA A 5 -3.17 -47.00 7.52
C ALA A 5 -2.79 -46.54 6.11
N ILE A 6 -2.28 -45.31 5.97
CA ILE A 6 -1.86 -44.76 4.67
C ILE A 6 -0.64 -45.52 4.12
N GLU A 7 0.34 -45.86 4.97
CA GLU A 7 1.50 -46.66 4.58
C GLU A 7 1.10 -48.07 4.10
N ARG A 8 0.14 -48.72 4.77
CA ARG A 8 -0.42 -50.01 4.33
C ARG A 8 -1.14 -49.89 2.98
N GLN A 9 -1.90 -48.82 2.77
CA GLN A 9 -2.57 -48.57 1.49
C GLN A 9 -1.55 -48.41 0.35
N VAL A 10 -0.50 -47.61 0.55
CA VAL A 10 0.58 -47.45 -0.45
C VAL A 10 1.26 -48.77 -0.76
N ALA A 11 1.50 -49.63 0.23
CA ALA A 11 2.10 -50.95 0.00
C ALA A 11 1.19 -51.87 -0.84
N ALA A 12 -0.12 -51.84 -0.60
CA ALA A 12 -1.10 -52.56 -1.41
C ALA A 12 -1.13 -52.04 -2.85
N ASP A 13 -1.23 -50.72 -3.03
CA ASP A 13 -1.28 -50.10 -4.36
C ASP A 13 0.02 -50.32 -5.14
N ARG A 14 1.19 -50.33 -4.47
CA ARG A 14 2.48 -50.68 -5.10
C ARG A 14 2.51 -52.11 -5.61
N THR A 15 1.84 -53.03 -4.90
CA THR A 15 1.74 -54.43 -5.33
C THR A 15 0.82 -54.57 -6.52
N ALA A 16 -0.32 -53.86 -6.51
CA ALA A 16 -1.25 -53.81 -7.62
C ALA A 16 -0.64 -53.20 -8.89
N ALA A 17 0.11 -52.09 -8.76
CA ALA A 17 0.76 -51.37 -9.86
C ALA A 17 1.89 -52.13 -10.58
N ARG A 18 2.20 -53.38 -10.18
CA ARG A 18 3.19 -54.23 -10.87
C ARG A 18 2.77 -54.57 -12.29
N ASP A 19 1.47 -54.58 -12.58
CA ASP A 19 0.91 -54.83 -13.90
C ASP A 19 1.07 -53.64 -14.87
N ARG A 20 1.50 -52.47 -14.36
CA ARG A 20 1.75 -51.23 -15.13
C ARG A 20 0.52 -50.73 -15.90
N THR A 21 -0.69 -51.02 -15.42
CA THR A 21 -1.91 -50.46 -16.01
C THR A 21 -2.12 -49.01 -15.56
N PRO A 22 -2.77 -48.16 -16.38
CA PRO A 22 -3.05 -46.78 -15.99
C PRO A 22 -3.82 -46.70 -14.67
N GLU A 23 -4.82 -47.56 -14.48
CA GLU A 23 -5.70 -47.54 -13.33
C GLU A 23 -4.94 -47.82 -12.03
N THR A 24 -4.10 -48.85 -12.01
CA THR A 24 -3.33 -49.24 -10.82
C THR A 24 -2.20 -48.26 -10.52
N GLU A 25 -1.51 -47.75 -11.55
CA GLU A 25 -0.46 -46.76 -11.35
C GLU A 25 -1.00 -45.41 -10.88
N LEU A 26 -2.16 -44.96 -11.39
CA LEU A 26 -2.78 -43.71 -10.95
C LEU A 26 -3.40 -43.82 -9.55
N ALA A 27 -3.90 -45.00 -9.16
CA ALA A 27 -4.27 -45.30 -7.79
C ALA A 27 -3.06 -45.19 -6.86
N LEU A 28 -1.93 -45.79 -7.23
CA LEU A 28 -0.66 -45.68 -6.51
C LEU A 28 -0.20 -44.21 -6.40
N ALA A 29 -0.23 -43.43 -7.49
CA ALA A 29 0.15 -42.03 -7.44
C ALA A 29 -0.73 -41.22 -6.46
N THR A 30 -2.01 -41.58 -6.35
CA THR A 30 -2.96 -40.94 -5.44
C THR A 30 -2.64 -41.26 -3.97
N SER A 31 -2.38 -42.53 -3.64
CA SER A 31 -2.01 -42.91 -2.28
C SER A 31 -0.61 -42.40 -1.89
N LEU A 32 0.33 -42.31 -2.82
CA LEU A 32 1.63 -41.67 -2.61
C LEU A 32 1.49 -40.17 -2.30
N CYS A 33 0.61 -39.44 -2.98
CA CYS A 33 0.29 -38.05 -2.64
C CYS A 33 -0.34 -37.92 -1.24
N ALA A 34 -1.22 -38.86 -0.85
CA ALA A 34 -1.77 -38.89 0.49
C ALA A 34 -0.69 -39.13 1.55
N LEU A 35 0.22 -40.08 1.31
CA LEU A 35 1.36 -40.36 2.18
C LEU A 35 2.30 -39.17 2.33
N ALA A 36 2.68 -38.52 1.23
CA ALA A 36 3.54 -37.34 1.27
C ALA A 36 2.90 -36.19 2.08
N ARG A 37 1.59 -35.93 1.91
CA ARG A 37 0.86 -34.95 2.74
C ARG A 37 0.86 -35.32 4.22
N ALA A 38 0.59 -36.58 4.55
CA ALA A 38 0.58 -37.07 5.92
C ALA A 38 1.97 -36.93 6.58
N LEU A 39 3.03 -37.28 5.86
CA LEU A 39 4.41 -37.14 6.32
C LEU A 39 4.78 -35.68 6.57
N MET A 40 4.42 -34.76 5.68
CA MET A 40 4.67 -33.32 5.92
C MET A 40 3.91 -32.78 7.16
N ALA A 41 2.69 -33.26 7.40
CA ALA A 41 1.87 -32.81 8.52
C ALA A 41 2.48 -33.17 9.89
N THR A 42 3.32 -34.20 9.96
CA THR A 42 4.01 -34.60 11.21
C THR A 42 4.90 -33.50 11.79
N LYS A 43 5.39 -32.56 10.97
CA LYS A 43 6.17 -31.41 11.43
C LYS A 43 5.36 -30.44 12.31
N SER A 44 4.04 -30.38 12.09
CA SER A 44 3.13 -29.48 12.80
C SER A 44 2.42 -30.14 13.98
N ASP A 45 2.63 -31.43 14.20
CA ASP A 45 2.01 -32.19 15.28
C ASP A 45 3.02 -32.42 16.42
N PRO A 46 2.88 -31.73 17.57
CA PRO A 46 3.81 -31.88 18.69
C PRO A 46 3.73 -33.26 19.35
N ALA A 47 2.69 -34.06 19.10
CA ALA A 47 2.53 -35.41 19.63
C ALA A 47 3.24 -36.48 18.78
N GLN A 48 3.76 -36.12 17.59
CA GLN A 48 4.39 -37.05 16.67
C GLN A 48 5.85 -36.67 16.38
N ARG A 49 6.69 -37.68 16.14
CA ARG A 49 8.04 -37.45 15.62
C ARG A 49 7.95 -36.82 14.24
N ASP A 50 8.74 -35.77 13.99
CA ASP A 50 8.85 -35.17 12.66
C ASP A 50 9.40 -36.20 11.64
N ARG A 51 8.52 -36.59 10.71
CA ARG A 51 8.79 -37.45 9.56
C ARG A 51 8.64 -36.70 8.24
N SER A 52 8.54 -35.37 8.26
CA SER A 52 8.44 -34.55 7.05
C SER A 52 9.57 -34.77 6.04
N PRO A 53 10.83 -35.13 6.44
CA PRO A 53 11.86 -35.47 5.46
C PRO A 53 11.56 -36.70 4.61
N SER A 54 10.73 -37.63 5.10
CA SER A 54 10.35 -38.81 4.34
C SER A 54 9.31 -38.54 3.25
N ALA A 55 8.74 -37.33 3.18
CA ALA A 55 7.70 -36.98 2.20
C ALA A 55 8.22 -36.85 0.76
N LEU A 56 9.52 -36.62 0.57
CA LEU A 56 10.11 -36.32 -0.74
C LEU A 56 10.01 -37.48 -1.72
N ALA A 57 10.41 -38.68 -1.31
CA ALA A 57 10.39 -39.87 -2.16
C ALA A 57 8.98 -40.22 -2.69
N PRO A 58 7.93 -40.34 -1.84
CA PRO A 58 6.59 -40.62 -2.35
C PRO A 58 6.02 -39.48 -3.21
N ALA A 59 6.31 -38.22 -2.88
CA ALA A 59 5.89 -37.10 -3.73
C ALA A 59 6.54 -37.13 -5.12
N GLN A 60 7.84 -37.45 -5.20
CA GLN A 60 8.54 -37.57 -6.47
C GLN A 60 8.01 -38.72 -7.31
N GLU A 61 7.82 -39.90 -6.70
CA GLU A 61 7.29 -41.07 -7.39
C GLU A 61 5.90 -40.79 -7.98
N ALA A 62 5.01 -40.14 -7.21
CA ALA A 62 3.70 -39.73 -7.69
C ALA A 62 3.78 -38.78 -8.90
N VAL A 63 4.69 -37.80 -8.88
CA VAL A 63 4.93 -36.90 -10.01
C VAL A 63 5.38 -37.68 -11.25
N LEU A 64 6.36 -38.58 -11.12
CA LEU A 64 6.91 -39.32 -12.24
C LEU A 64 5.88 -40.25 -12.89
N ILE A 65 5.05 -40.92 -12.10
CA ILE A 65 3.94 -41.74 -12.61
C ILE A 65 2.96 -40.86 -13.39
N ARG A 66 2.55 -39.73 -12.82
CA ARG A 66 1.58 -38.84 -13.45
C ARG A 66 2.10 -38.20 -14.74
N LEU A 67 3.36 -37.80 -14.76
CA LEU A 67 4.00 -37.27 -15.97
C LEU A 67 4.10 -38.32 -17.08
N ARG A 68 4.41 -39.58 -16.75
CA ARG A 68 4.44 -40.68 -17.73
C ARG A 68 3.10 -40.83 -18.43
N TRP A 69 2.01 -40.90 -17.67
CA TRP A 69 0.66 -41.04 -18.25
C TRP A 69 0.19 -39.78 -18.96
N LEU A 70 0.58 -38.59 -18.48
CA LEU A 70 0.34 -37.34 -19.20
C LEU A 70 0.95 -37.40 -20.60
N THR A 71 2.22 -37.81 -20.72
CA THR A 71 2.90 -37.95 -22.02
C THR A 71 2.35 -39.10 -22.86
N ALA A 72 1.70 -40.09 -22.26
CA ALA A 72 1.05 -41.19 -22.96
C ALA A 72 -0.37 -40.85 -23.47
N GLY A 73 -0.86 -39.62 -23.22
CA GLY A 73 -2.15 -39.15 -23.74
C GLY A 73 -3.28 -39.04 -22.73
N HIS A 74 -3.03 -39.24 -21.43
CA HIS A 74 -4.01 -38.93 -20.39
C HIS A 74 -4.05 -37.42 -20.17
N VAL A 75 -4.69 -36.68 -21.07
CA VAL A 75 -4.59 -35.20 -21.14
C VAL A 75 -5.89 -34.49 -20.78
N THR A 76 -6.74 -35.13 -19.99
CA THR A 76 -7.97 -34.50 -19.50
C THR A 76 -7.65 -33.35 -18.54
N ALA A 77 -8.52 -32.33 -18.50
CA ALA A 77 -8.33 -31.19 -17.59
C ALA A 77 -8.22 -31.59 -16.10
N PRO A 78 -9.04 -32.53 -15.58
CA PRO A 78 -8.87 -33.03 -14.21
C PRO A 78 -7.48 -33.66 -13.99
N PHE A 79 -7.01 -34.47 -14.94
CA PHE A 79 -5.72 -35.13 -14.80
C PHE A 79 -4.55 -34.14 -14.80
N ALA A 80 -4.59 -33.11 -15.67
CA ALA A 80 -3.59 -32.05 -15.68
C ALA A 80 -3.54 -31.29 -14.34
N ALA A 81 -4.69 -31.08 -13.69
CA ALA A 81 -4.76 -30.51 -12.36
C ALA A 81 -4.11 -31.42 -11.30
N GLU A 82 -4.35 -32.74 -11.37
CA GLU A 82 -3.72 -33.71 -10.47
C GLU A 82 -2.19 -33.77 -10.63
N VAL A 83 -1.67 -33.69 -11.86
CA VAL A 83 -0.22 -33.61 -12.10
C VAL A 83 0.37 -32.34 -11.47
N THR A 84 -0.33 -31.21 -11.63
CA THR A 84 0.10 -29.93 -11.06
C THR A 84 0.10 -29.95 -9.53
N GLU A 85 -0.90 -30.57 -8.92
CA GLU A 85 -0.98 -30.74 -7.47
C GLU A 85 0.12 -31.65 -6.93
N ALA A 86 0.43 -32.76 -7.64
CA ALA A 86 1.55 -33.62 -7.29
C ALA A 86 2.89 -32.87 -7.35
N LEU A 87 3.10 -32.05 -8.39
CA LEU A 87 4.30 -31.21 -8.51
C LEU A 87 4.42 -30.17 -7.39
N ARG A 88 3.31 -29.51 -7.02
CA ARG A 88 3.26 -28.57 -5.90
C ARG A 88 3.64 -29.25 -4.59
N LEU A 89 3.10 -30.44 -4.36
CA LEU A 89 3.41 -31.26 -3.18
C LEU A 89 4.89 -31.67 -3.15
N PHE A 90 5.44 -32.07 -4.28
CA PHE A 90 6.87 -32.39 -4.43
C PHE A 90 7.77 -31.17 -4.17
N GLU A 91 7.45 -29.99 -4.72
CA GLU A 91 8.21 -28.76 -4.46
C GLU A 91 8.23 -28.44 -2.96
N GLN A 92 7.08 -28.53 -2.31
CA GLN A 92 6.96 -28.29 -0.87
C GLN A 92 7.81 -29.28 -0.05
N ALA A 93 7.80 -30.57 -0.40
CA ALA A 93 8.61 -31.59 0.24
C ALA A 93 10.11 -31.35 0.00
N ALA A 94 10.51 -31.03 -1.22
CA ALA A 94 11.91 -30.78 -1.58
C ALA A 94 12.47 -29.55 -0.87
N ARG A 95 11.67 -28.48 -0.74
CA ARG A 95 12.05 -27.28 0.01
C ARG A 95 12.25 -27.55 1.50
N THR A 96 11.47 -28.45 2.08
CA THR A 96 11.56 -28.81 3.51
C THR A 96 12.92 -29.42 3.88
N ILE A 97 13.57 -30.10 2.94
CA ILE A 97 14.81 -30.85 3.18
C ILE A 97 16.03 -30.19 2.50
N GLY A 98 15.80 -29.28 1.55
CA GLY A 98 16.87 -28.56 0.85
C GLY A 98 17.49 -29.33 -0.33
N HIS A 99 16.83 -30.37 -0.86
CA HIS A 99 17.32 -31.16 -2.00
C HIS A 99 17.14 -30.45 -3.35
N ARG A 100 17.94 -29.39 -3.57
CA ARG A 100 17.83 -28.51 -4.74
C ARG A 100 18.04 -29.22 -6.09
N GLU A 101 19.01 -30.12 -6.19
CA GLU A 101 19.35 -30.79 -7.45
C GLU A 101 18.24 -31.71 -7.93
N LEU A 102 17.67 -32.52 -7.02
CA LEU A 102 16.55 -33.40 -7.32
C LEU A 102 15.28 -32.63 -7.68
N ALA A 103 15.01 -31.53 -6.97
CA ALA A 103 13.93 -30.62 -7.29
C ALA A 103 14.07 -30.07 -8.71
N THR A 104 15.28 -29.60 -9.05
CA THR A 104 15.61 -29.04 -10.35
C THR A 104 15.43 -30.07 -11.46
N SER A 105 15.96 -31.29 -11.32
CA SER A 105 15.85 -32.32 -12.35
C SER A 105 14.40 -32.77 -12.58
N THR A 106 13.63 -32.95 -11.50
CA THR A 106 12.22 -33.37 -11.59
C THR A 106 11.35 -32.29 -12.24
N ILE A 107 11.53 -31.01 -11.87
CA ILE A 107 10.77 -29.92 -12.49
C ILE A 107 11.18 -29.70 -13.95
N ARG A 108 12.46 -29.87 -14.32
CA ARG A 108 12.90 -29.84 -15.73
C ARG A 108 12.24 -30.96 -16.55
N ASN A 109 12.13 -32.17 -16.00
CA ASN A 109 11.42 -33.27 -16.66
C ASN A 109 9.93 -32.94 -16.84
N ALA A 110 9.29 -32.32 -15.86
CA ALA A 110 7.92 -31.82 -16.00
C ALA A 110 7.80 -30.80 -17.14
N CYS A 111 8.75 -29.85 -17.26
CA CYS A 111 8.77 -28.89 -18.37
C CYS A 111 8.90 -29.57 -19.74
N GLN A 112 9.68 -30.65 -19.85
CA GLN A 112 9.79 -31.43 -21.08
C GLN A 112 8.47 -32.14 -21.40
N ALA A 113 7.84 -32.77 -20.40
CA ALA A 113 6.56 -33.44 -20.56
C ALA A 113 5.46 -32.47 -21.00
N TYR A 114 5.32 -31.30 -20.37
CA TYR A 114 4.32 -30.31 -20.75
C TYR A 114 4.54 -29.73 -22.15
N ARG A 115 5.80 -29.53 -22.57
CA ARG A 115 6.10 -29.15 -23.95
C ARG A 115 5.67 -30.22 -24.95
N HIS A 116 6.01 -31.47 -24.68
CA HIS A 116 5.63 -32.60 -25.52
C HIS A 116 4.10 -32.71 -25.63
N VAL A 117 3.41 -32.58 -24.50
CA VAL A 117 1.94 -32.66 -24.44
C VAL A 117 1.29 -31.51 -25.21
N ALA A 118 1.78 -30.27 -25.05
CA ALA A 118 1.26 -29.13 -25.78
C ALA A 118 1.41 -29.26 -27.31
N GLN A 119 2.47 -29.94 -27.77
CA GLN A 119 2.73 -30.17 -29.19
C GLN A 119 1.84 -31.29 -29.78
N ASN A 120 1.64 -32.37 -29.03
CA ASN A 120 0.94 -33.56 -29.54
C ASN A 120 -0.57 -33.56 -29.24
N TYR A 121 -1.02 -32.77 -28.25
CA TYR A 121 -2.41 -32.72 -27.83
C TYR A 121 -2.89 -31.26 -27.76
N PRO A 122 -3.42 -30.69 -28.87
CA PRO A 122 -3.80 -29.28 -28.93
C PRO A 122 -4.79 -28.84 -27.84
N LEU A 123 -5.75 -29.72 -27.48
CA LEU A 123 -6.72 -29.46 -26.41
C LEU A 123 -6.08 -29.28 -25.02
N ALA A 124 -4.87 -29.80 -24.82
CA ALA A 124 -4.13 -29.74 -23.57
C ALA A 124 -3.07 -28.62 -23.55
N ALA A 125 -2.89 -27.89 -24.65
CA ALA A 125 -1.88 -26.85 -24.78
C ALA A 125 -2.07 -25.74 -23.73
N GLY A 126 -3.32 -25.33 -23.48
CA GLY A 126 -3.64 -24.31 -22.47
C GLY A 126 -3.22 -24.72 -21.06
N ALA A 127 -3.61 -25.93 -20.63
CA ALA A 127 -3.24 -26.47 -19.32
C ALA A 127 -1.73 -26.67 -19.19
N SER A 128 -1.07 -27.09 -20.26
CA SER A 128 0.39 -27.26 -20.31
C SER A 128 1.12 -25.91 -20.16
N ALA A 129 0.61 -24.83 -20.76
CA ALA A 129 1.18 -23.50 -20.59
C ALA A 129 1.05 -22.96 -19.16
N ASP A 130 -0.07 -23.24 -18.48
CA ASP A 130 -0.26 -22.89 -17.07
C ASP A 130 0.73 -23.64 -16.17
N ALA A 131 0.94 -24.93 -16.45
CA ALA A 131 1.89 -25.75 -15.72
C ALA A 131 3.34 -25.33 -15.97
N LEU A 132 3.70 -24.96 -17.20
CA LEU A 132 5.01 -24.39 -17.55
C LEU A 132 5.26 -23.06 -16.83
N SER A 133 4.25 -22.18 -16.73
CA SER A 133 4.35 -20.94 -15.95
C SER A 133 4.62 -21.20 -14.47
N LYS A 134 3.99 -22.23 -13.88
CA LYS A 134 4.28 -22.65 -12.49
C LYS A 134 5.70 -23.22 -12.35
N CYS A 135 6.14 -24.04 -13.30
CA CYS A 135 7.49 -24.57 -13.31
C CYS A 135 8.54 -23.45 -13.42
N SER A 136 8.28 -22.40 -14.21
CA SER A 136 9.12 -21.20 -14.28
C SER A 136 9.32 -20.60 -12.88
N VAL A 137 8.24 -20.39 -12.14
CA VAL A 137 8.29 -19.83 -10.78
C VAL A 137 9.07 -20.73 -9.81
N TRP A 138 8.84 -22.04 -9.84
CA TRP A 138 9.57 -22.98 -8.97
C TRP A 138 11.06 -23.05 -9.30
N LEU A 139 11.43 -22.94 -10.58
CA LEU A 139 12.81 -22.96 -11.02
C LEU A 139 13.55 -21.62 -10.79
N CYS A 140 12.86 -20.50 -10.61
CA CYS A 140 13.47 -19.15 -10.53
C CYS A 140 14.72 -19.06 -9.65
N ARG A 141 14.73 -19.75 -8.50
CA ARG A 141 15.87 -19.75 -7.55
C ARG A 141 16.73 -21.01 -7.60
N LEU A 142 16.30 -22.03 -8.33
CA LEU A 142 16.98 -23.32 -8.46
C LEU A 142 17.84 -23.37 -9.72
N ASP A 143 17.27 -22.90 -10.83
CA ASP A 143 17.89 -22.81 -12.14
C ASP A 143 17.23 -21.65 -12.92
N PRO A 144 17.78 -20.43 -12.82
CA PRO A 144 17.24 -19.27 -13.53
C PRO A 144 17.20 -19.42 -15.05
N LYS A 145 18.06 -20.26 -15.64
CA LYS A 145 18.08 -20.47 -17.10
C LYS A 145 16.90 -21.34 -17.52
N ALA A 146 16.67 -22.47 -16.85
CA ALA A 146 15.51 -23.31 -17.14
C ALA A 146 14.19 -22.62 -16.75
N ALA A 147 14.19 -21.79 -15.71
CA ALA A 147 13.03 -20.98 -15.36
C ALA A 147 12.58 -20.09 -16.53
N VAL A 148 13.51 -19.31 -17.08
CA VAL A 148 13.25 -18.44 -18.24
C VAL A 148 12.79 -19.26 -19.44
N ALA A 149 13.45 -20.38 -19.75
CA ALA A 149 13.04 -21.24 -20.86
C ALA A 149 11.58 -21.76 -20.69
N ALA A 150 11.21 -22.21 -19.48
CA ALA A 150 9.85 -22.66 -19.20
C ALA A 150 8.82 -21.52 -19.34
N GLY A 151 9.17 -20.30 -18.88
CA GLY A 151 8.35 -19.11 -19.06
C GLY A 151 8.17 -18.71 -20.53
N GLU A 152 9.24 -18.76 -21.32
CA GLU A 152 9.21 -18.50 -22.78
C GLU A 152 8.35 -19.53 -23.51
N ASP A 153 8.44 -20.81 -23.14
CA ASP A 153 7.59 -21.87 -23.70
C ASP A 153 6.10 -21.63 -23.39
N ALA A 154 5.78 -21.26 -22.15
CA ALA A 154 4.41 -20.91 -21.75
C ALA A 154 3.88 -19.72 -22.55
N VAL A 155 4.69 -18.67 -22.70
CA VAL A 155 4.36 -17.47 -23.49
C VAL A 155 4.15 -17.83 -24.96
N ARG A 156 5.00 -18.67 -25.55
CA ARG A 156 4.86 -19.10 -26.96
C ARG A 156 3.57 -19.88 -27.20
N ILE A 157 3.24 -20.82 -26.31
CA ILE A 157 1.99 -21.59 -26.41
C ILE A 157 0.77 -20.66 -26.25
N ARG A 158 0.79 -19.76 -25.25
CA ARG A 158 -0.32 -18.82 -25.02
C ARG A 158 -0.47 -17.79 -26.13
N ALA A 159 0.63 -17.37 -26.76
CA ALA A 159 0.60 -16.51 -27.94
C ALA A 159 -0.13 -17.20 -29.09
N GLY A 160 0.18 -18.48 -29.37
CA GLY A 160 -0.52 -19.26 -30.39
C GLY A 160 -2.02 -19.44 -30.09
N LEU A 161 -2.37 -19.73 -28.83
CA LEU A 161 -3.76 -19.83 -28.40
C LEU A 161 -4.51 -18.50 -28.53
N PHE A 162 -3.88 -17.38 -28.16
CA PHE A 162 -4.46 -16.05 -28.29
C PHE A 162 -4.60 -15.60 -29.75
N ALA A 163 -3.67 -16.00 -30.62
CA ALA A 163 -3.78 -15.73 -32.06
C ALA A 163 -5.02 -16.44 -32.66
N ALA A 164 -5.32 -17.66 -32.20
CA ALA A 164 -6.49 -18.43 -32.63
C ALA A 164 -7.79 -17.98 -31.96
N ASP A 165 -7.75 -17.60 -30.68
CA ASP A 165 -8.88 -17.20 -29.87
C ASP A 165 -8.56 -15.92 -29.07
N PRO A 166 -9.09 -14.76 -29.49
CA PRO A 166 -8.85 -13.48 -28.82
C PRO A 166 -9.32 -13.45 -27.35
N ASP A 167 -10.27 -14.29 -26.95
CA ASP A 167 -10.78 -14.31 -25.58
C ASP A 167 -9.73 -14.86 -24.58
N GLN A 168 -8.61 -15.40 -25.08
CA GLN A 168 -7.48 -15.84 -24.26
C GLN A 168 -6.53 -14.70 -23.82
N ALA A 169 -6.85 -13.43 -24.14
CA ALA A 169 -5.98 -12.27 -23.89
C ALA A 169 -5.44 -12.21 -22.45
N ASN A 170 -6.31 -12.37 -21.45
CA ASN A 170 -5.92 -12.31 -20.03
C ASN A 170 -4.92 -13.43 -19.66
N ARG A 171 -5.17 -14.67 -20.11
CA ARG A 171 -4.25 -15.79 -19.85
C ARG A 171 -2.89 -15.58 -20.51
N TYR A 172 -2.88 -14.93 -21.68
CA TYR A 172 -1.64 -14.55 -22.34
C TYR A 172 -0.88 -13.45 -21.58
N LEU A 173 -1.56 -12.38 -21.16
CA LEU A 173 -0.97 -11.34 -20.30
C LEU A 173 -0.40 -11.89 -19.00
N SER A 174 -1.09 -12.83 -18.36
CA SER A 174 -0.63 -13.50 -17.14
C SER A 174 0.70 -14.26 -17.37
N SER A 175 0.85 -14.92 -18.52
CA SER A 175 2.09 -15.61 -18.88
C SER A 175 3.22 -14.63 -19.17
N LEU A 176 2.93 -13.52 -19.87
CA LEU A 176 3.90 -12.43 -20.10
C LEU A 176 4.37 -11.79 -18.79
N ASN A 177 3.45 -11.53 -17.85
CA ASN A 177 3.75 -11.03 -16.52
C ASN A 177 4.67 -12.01 -15.76
N THR A 178 4.38 -13.31 -15.82
CA THR A 178 5.17 -14.35 -15.16
C THR A 178 6.59 -14.42 -15.74
N LEU A 179 6.72 -14.34 -17.08
CA LEU A 179 8.02 -14.28 -17.74
C LEU A 179 8.81 -13.03 -17.34
N LEU A 180 8.19 -11.85 -17.36
CA LEU A 180 8.87 -10.60 -16.97
C LEU A 180 9.38 -10.68 -15.53
N ARG A 181 8.56 -11.18 -14.59
CA ARG A 181 8.98 -11.38 -13.19
C ARG A 181 10.13 -12.37 -13.07
N THR A 182 10.09 -13.46 -13.82
CA THR A 182 11.16 -14.46 -13.87
C THR A 182 12.47 -13.84 -14.38
N LEU A 183 12.41 -13.03 -15.44
CA LEU A 183 13.57 -12.33 -16.00
C LEU A 183 14.14 -11.26 -15.04
N MET A 184 13.36 -10.75 -14.09
CA MET A 184 13.83 -9.75 -13.11
C MET A 184 14.60 -10.37 -11.94
N VAL A 185 14.50 -11.69 -11.72
CA VAL A 185 15.21 -12.36 -10.63
C VAL A 185 16.71 -12.37 -10.92
N GLY A 186 17.48 -11.63 -10.11
CA GLY A 186 18.95 -11.64 -10.15
C GLY A 186 19.57 -10.96 -11.38
N ARG A 187 18.81 -10.13 -12.12
CA ARG A 187 19.29 -9.42 -13.32
C ARG A 187 19.04 -7.92 -13.24
N GLN A 188 19.85 -7.16 -14.00
CA GLN A 188 19.66 -5.72 -14.13
C GLN A 188 18.43 -5.40 -14.97
N ARG A 189 17.65 -4.40 -14.54
CA ARG A 189 16.38 -3.98 -15.19
C ARG A 189 16.50 -3.77 -16.70
N LYS A 190 17.58 -3.12 -17.16
CA LYS A 190 17.79 -2.83 -18.60
C LYS A 190 17.93 -4.12 -19.41
N GLN A 191 18.71 -5.08 -18.92
CA GLN A 191 18.90 -6.37 -19.57
C GLN A 191 17.60 -7.18 -19.59
N THR A 192 16.89 -7.24 -18.46
CA THR A 192 15.59 -7.90 -18.35
C THR A 192 14.58 -7.37 -19.37
N LEU A 193 14.46 -6.05 -19.49
CA LEU A 193 13.51 -5.45 -20.43
C LEU A 193 13.89 -5.72 -21.90
N ALA A 194 15.19 -5.79 -22.22
CA ALA A 194 15.64 -6.15 -23.56
C ALA A 194 15.25 -7.60 -23.91
N MET A 195 15.55 -8.56 -23.03
CA MET A 195 15.19 -9.98 -23.22
C MET A 195 13.67 -10.17 -23.32
N TYR A 196 12.91 -9.49 -22.46
CA TYR A 196 11.45 -9.53 -22.50
C TYR A 196 10.91 -9.03 -23.84
N ARG A 197 11.42 -7.89 -24.32
CA ARG A 197 11.00 -7.29 -25.61
C ARG A 197 11.35 -8.18 -26.79
N GLU A 198 12.51 -8.83 -26.77
CA GLU A 198 12.91 -9.80 -27.79
C GLU A 198 11.93 -10.98 -27.85
N CYS A 199 11.62 -11.57 -26.69
CA CYS A 199 10.63 -12.65 -26.61
C CYS A 199 9.25 -12.20 -27.08
N TYR A 200 8.76 -11.05 -26.58
CA TYR A 200 7.47 -10.48 -26.95
C TYR A 200 7.38 -10.23 -28.45
N ALA A 201 8.36 -9.54 -29.05
CA ALA A 201 8.37 -9.26 -30.48
C ALA A 201 8.48 -10.53 -31.35
N GLY A 202 9.11 -11.58 -30.84
CA GLY A 202 9.24 -12.86 -31.55
C GLY A 202 7.97 -13.69 -31.63
N VAL A 203 6.98 -13.44 -30.75
CA VAL A 203 5.75 -14.27 -30.67
C VAL A 203 4.45 -13.48 -30.68
N THR A 204 4.48 -12.15 -30.53
CA THR A 204 3.32 -11.27 -30.58
C THR A 204 3.30 -10.49 -31.89
N SER A 205 2.29 -10.74 -32.73
CA SER A 205 2.09 -9.96 -33.95
C SER A 205 1.57 -8.54 -33.64
N PRO A 206 1.72 -7.56 -34.56
CA PRO A 206 1.15 -6.23 -34.37
C PRO A 206 -0.37 -6.23 -34.10
N ALA A 207 -1.12 -7.12 -34.76
CA ALA A 207 -2.56 -7.26 -34.54
C ALA A 207 -2.88 -7.79 -33.13
N MET A 208 -2.08 -8.74 -32.63
CA MET A 208 -2.19 -9.21 -31.25
C MET A 208 -1.85 -8.11 -30.25
N THR A 209 -0.80 -7.32 -30.51
CA THR A 209 -0.45 -6.16 -29.67
C THR A 209 -1.60 -5.17 -29.59
N GLN A 210 -2.24 -4.83 -30.72
CA GLN A 210 -3.38 -3.92 -30.71
C GLN A 210 -4.54 -4.46 -29.87
N ARG A 211 -4.88 -5.74 -30.04
CA ARG A 211 -5.93 -6.39 -29.22
C ARG A 211 -5.60 -6.39 -27.71
N LEU A 212 -4.33 -6.61 -27.35
CA LEU A 212 -3.89 -6.55 -25.96
C LEU A 212 -3.98 -5.12 -25.38
N ARG A 213 -3.86 -4.09 -26.20
CA ARG A 213 -4.04 -2.69 -25.80
C ARG A 213 -5.53 -2.33 -25.66
N GLU A 214 -6.37 -2.93 -26.48
CA GLU A 214 -7.83 -2.74 -26.45
C GLU A 214 -8.55 -3.59 -25.40
N ILE A 215 -7.84 -4.46 -24.67
CA ILE A 215 -8.42 -5.25 -23.59
C ILE A 215 -9.09 -4.33 -22.56
N ARG A 216 -10.27 -4.75 -22.09
CA ARG A 216 -11.04 -4.01 -21.10
C ARG A 216 -10.31 -4.01 -19.76
N VAL A 217 -10.35 -2.89 -19.05
CA VAL A 217 -9.68 -2.75 -17.74
C VAL A 217 -10.19 -3.77 -16.70
N GLU A 218 -11.44 -4.23 -16.84
CA GLU A 218 -12.00 -5.27 -15.97
C GLU A 218 -11.38 -6.65 -16.20
N ASP A 219 -10.88 -6.92 -17.39
CA ASP A 219 -10.42 -8.24 -17.82
C ASP A 219 -8.90 -8.44 -17.68
N ILE A 220 -8.16 -7.40 -17.28
CA ILE A 220 -6.69 -7.41 -17.12
C ILE A 220 -6.26 -8.08 -15.81
N GLY A 221 -7.17 -8.16 -14.83
CA GLY A 221 -6.85 -8.65 -13.48
C GLY A 221 -6.25 -7.58 -12.57
N PHE A 222 -6.63 -6.31 -12.77
CA PHE A 222 -6.31 -5.23 -11.84
C PHE A 222 -6.97 -5.46 -10.46
N THR A 223 -6.39 -4.87 -9.41
CA THR A 223 -7.04 -4.80 -8.09
C THR A 223 -8.40 -4.08 -8.18
N SER A 224 -9.32 -4.41 -7.28
CA SER A 224 -10.66 -3.78 -7.22
C SER A 224 -10.58 -2.26 -7.08
N LYS A 225 -9.56 -1.77 -6.37
CA LYS A 225 -9.27 -0.34 -6.22
C LYS A 225 -8.89 0.30 -7.54
N THR A 226 -7.94 -0.29 -8.27
CA THR A 226 -7.49 0.17 -9.60
C THR A 226 -8.64 0.18 -10.61
N VAL A 227 -9.44 -0.89 -10.67
CA VAL A 227 -10.62 -0.95 -11.55
C VAL A 227 -11.62 0.15 -11.20
N THR A 228 -11.87 0.39 -9.91
CA THR A 228 -12.80 1.44 -9.46
C THR A 228 -12.31 2.83 -9.87
N ALA A 229 -11.01 3.11 -9.72
CA ALA A 229 -10.41 4.38 -10.12
C ALA A 229 -10.50 4.60 -11.64
N LEU A 230 -10.15 3.59 -12.44
CA LEU A 230 -10.23 3.64 -13.89
C LEU A 230 -11.67 3.81 -14.40
N ARG A 231 -12.65 3.15 -13.75
CA ARG A 231 -14.08 3.32 -14.07
C ARG A 231 -14.57 4.75 -13.80
N LYS A 232 -14.16 5.36 -12.69
CA LYS A 232 -14.50 6.77 -12.39
C LYS A 232 -13.89 7.76 -13.39
N LEU A 233 -12.81 7.38 -14.05
CA LEU A 233 -12.16 8.15 -15.12
C LEU A 233 -12.67 7.77 -16.52
N GLU A 234 -13.74 6.98 -16.61
CA GLU A 234 -14.33 6.51 -17.87
C GLU A 234 -13.32 5.80 -18.79
N CYS A 235 -12.32 5.17 -18.17
CA CYS A 235 -11.25 4.47 -18.86
C CYS A 235 -11.65 3.02 -19.12
N ALA A 236 -12.07 2.73 -20.35
CA ALA A 236 -12.56 1.40 -20.73
C ALA A 236 -11.45 0.37 -21.03
N THR A 237 -10.30 0.80 -21.57
CA THR A 237 -9.25 -0.10 -22.11
C THR A 237 -7.86 0.19 -21.54
N LEU A 238 -6.94 -0.76 -21.67
CA LEU A 238 -5.54 -0.58 -21.27
C LEU A 238 -4.86 0.57 -22.01
N GLU A 239 -5.13 0.72 -23.31
CA GLU A 239 -4.57 1.82 -24.12
C GLU A 239 -5.03 3.18 -23.60
N ARG A 240 -6.33 3.30 -23.29
CA ARG A 240 -6.90 4.52 -22.69
C ARG A 240 -6.26 4.83 -21.34
N ALA A 241 -5.93 3.81 -20.55
CA ALA A 241 -5.24 4.00 -19.28
C ALA A 241 -3.84 4.62 -19.48
N GLY A 242 -3.17 4.34 -20.59
CA GLY A 242 -1.88 4.93 -20.95
C GLY A 242 -1.93 6.43 -21.27
N PHE A 243 -3.11 6.99 -21.58
CA PHE A 243 -3.31 8.42 -21.79
C PHE A 243 -3.67 9.18 -20.52
N LEU A 244 -3.95 8.48 -19.42
CA LEU A 244 -4.18 9.10 -18.13
C LEU A 244 -2.87 9.64 -17.55
N THR A 245 -3.01 10.60 -16.63
CA THR A 245 -1.89 11.12 -15.87
C THR A 245 -1.81 10.51 -14.47
N GLN A 246 -0.62 10.48 -13.89
CA GLN A 246 -0.42 10.06 -12.50
C GLN A 246 -1.33 10.86 -11.56
N GLN A 247 -1.46 12.17 -11.79
CA GLN A 247 -2.35 13.03 -11.01
C GLN A 247 -3.82 12.61 -11.09
N GLN A 248 -4.35 12.29 -12.27
CA GLN A 248 -5.73 11.82 -12.42
C GLN A 248 -5.98 10.53 -11.61
N ILE A 249 -5.01 9.62 -11.61
CA ILE A 249 -5.09 8.38 -10.82
C ILE A 249 -5.03 8.68 -9.33
N LEU A 250 -4.06 9.47 -8.87
CA LEU A 250 -3.88 9.82 -7.45
C LEU A 250 -5.13 10.49 -6.86
N TYR A 251 -5.78 11.34 -7.65
CA TYR A 251 -7.01 12.00 -7.24
C TYR A 251 -8.13 11.00 -6.93
N GLN A 252 -8.29 9.96 -7.76
CA GLN A 252 -9.32 8.95 -7.57
C GLN A 252 -8.98 7.94 -6.48
N THR A 253 -7.70 7.81 -6.12
CA THR A 253 -7.20 6.79 -5.20
C THR A 253 -6.73 7.34 -3.85
N ALA A 254 -6.97 8.62 -3.59
CA ALA A 254 -6.55 9.34 -2.37
C ALA A 254 -5.02 9.30 -2.13
N GLY A 255 -4.23 9.43 -3.20
CA GLY A 255 -2.77 9.51 -3.12
C GLY A 255 -2.04 8.17 -3.20
N ASP A 256 -2.71 7.08 -3.61
CA ASP A 256 -2.09 5.76 -3.66
C ASP A 256 -1.23 5.53 -4.90
N LEU A 257 0.09 5.49 -4.68
CA LEU A 257 1.10 5.22 -5.69
C LEU A 257 1.08 3.76 -6.19
N ALA A 258 0.60 2.80 -5.40
CA ALA A 258 0.56 1.39 -5.83
C ALA A 258 -0.37 1.18 -7.03
N THR A 259 -1.45 1.97 -7.13
CA THR A 259 -2.35 1.96 -8.29
C THR A 259 -1.62 2.41 -9.57
N ILE A 260 -0.75 3.43 -9.47
CA ILE A 260 0.08 3.90 -10.60
C ILE A 260 1.07 2.81 -11.03
N GLU A 261 1.74 2.19 -10.06
CA GLU A 261 2.70 1.12 -10.34
C GLU A 261 2.04 -0.06 -11.03
N GLU A 262 0.84 -0.45 -10.58
CA GLU A 262 0.05 -1.52 -11.17
C GLU A 262 -0.32 -1.24 -12.64
N ILE A 263 -0.83 -0.03 -12.93
CA ILE A 263 -1.15 0.41 -14.30
C ILE A 263 0.11 0.42 -15.17
N ASN A 264 1.18 1.06 -14.70
CA ASN A 264 2.44 1.15 -15.44
C ASN A 264 3.04 -0.21 -15.74
N TRP A 265 2.89 -1.16 -14.82
CA TRP A 265 3.33 -2.52 -15.03
C TRP A 265 2.59 -3.18 -16.20
N GLN A 266 1.26 -3.06 -16.25
CA GLN A 266 0.46 -3.62 -17.36
C GLN A 266 0.75 -2.92 -18.69
N LEU A 267 0.92 -1.59 -18.69
CA LEU A 267 1.33 -0.84 -19.89
C LEU A 267 2.67 -1.34 -20.44
N ALA A 268 3.63 -1.58 -19.55
CA ALA A 268 4.95 -2.08 -19.95
C ALA A 268 4.90 -3.46 -20.60
N LEU A 269 3.97 -4.34 -20.20
CA LEU A 269 3.80 -5.67 -20.81
C LEU A 269 3.36 -5.61 -22.28
N VAL A 270 2.70 -4.54 -22.71
CA VAL A 270 2.19 -4.38 -24.08
C VAL A 270 2.96 -3.30 -24.86
N GLY A 271 4.15 -2.93 -24.36
CA GLY A 271 5.04 -1.96 -25.00
C GLY A 271 4.52 -0.52 -24.97
N LEU A 272 3.58 -0.19 -24.08
CA LEU A 272 3.13 1.18 -23.85
C LEU A 272 4.08 1.89 -22.87
N LYS A 273 4.12 3.21 -22.97
CA LYS A 273 4.91 4.05 -22.07
C LYS A 273 4.22 4.14 -20.71
N PRO A 274 4.97 4.32 -19.61
CA PRO A 274 4.39 4.67 -18.32
C PRO A 274 3.54 5.96 -18.41
N ILE A 275 2.49 6.04 -17.61
CA ILE A 275 1.64 7.23 -17.52
C ILE A 275 2.47 8.46 -17.12
N ALA A 276 2.24 9.56 -17.82
CA ALA A 276 2.93 10.83 -17.57
C ALA A 276 2.49 11.40 -16.21
N ALA A 277 3.36 12.20 -15.58
CA ALA A 277 3.01 12.86 -14.32
C ALA A 277 1.72 13.70 -14.44
N GLY A 278 1.52 14.35 -15.60
CA GLY A 278 0.44 15.30 -15.86
C GLY A 278 0.78 16.69 -15.32
N ALA A 279 0.22 17.71 -15.97
CA ALA A 279 0.09 19.05 -15.38
C ALA A 279 -1.34 19.19 -14.85
N LEU A 280 -1.50 19.83 -13.69
CA LEU A 280 -2.81 20.09 -13.10
C LEU A 280 -3.61 20.96 -14.08
N PRO A 281 -4.80 20.55 -14.57
CA PRO A 281 -5.77 21.53 -15.00
C PRO A 281 -6.16 22.35 -13.75
N ASP A 282 -6.04 23.67 -13.84
CA ASP A 282 -6.62 24.58 -12.83
C ASP A 282 -8.11 24.26 -12.74
N GLN A 283 -8.53 23.67 -11.63
CA GLN A 283 -9.95 23.42 -11.37
C GLN A 283 -10.50 24.49 -10.43
N PRO A 284 -11.75 24.94 -10.66
CA PRO A 284 -12.45 25.81 -9.72
C PRO A 284 -12.60 25.07 -8.39
N SER A 285 -12.32 25.78 -7.30
CA SER A 285 -12.40 25.31 -5.92
C SER A 285 -13.71 24.58 -5.67
N LYS A 286 -13.66 23.32 -5.22
CA LYS A 286 -14.86 22.67 -4.67
C LYS A 286 -15.34 23.47 -3.44
N PRO A 287 -16.66 23.54 -3.18
CA PRO A 287 -17.18 24.20 -1.98
C PRO A 287 -16.52 23.64 -0.72
N VAL A 288 -16.18 24.57 0.17
CA VAL A 288 -15.46 24.36 1.41
C VAL A 288 -16.34 23.57 2.39
N GLU A 289 -16.01 22.29 2.64
CA GLU A 289 -16.61 21.49 3.73
C GLU A 289 -15.76 21.68 5.00
N ILE A 290 -16.00 22.75 5.76
CA ILE A 290 -15.42 22.93 7.12
C ILE A 290 -16.32 22.18 8.09
N SER A 291 -15.90 20.99 8.51
CA SER A 291 -16.74 20.08 9.30
C SER A 291 -16.81 20.39 10.80
N THR A 292 -15.82 21.06 11.38
CA THR A 292 -15.74 21.34 12.83
C THR A 292 -14.90 22.59 13.14
N SER A 293 -15.26 23.31 14.20
CA SER A 293 -14.47 24.43 14.73
C SER A 293 -13.25 23.91 15.49
N PHE A 294 -12.07 24.47 15.24
CA PHE A 294 -10.88 24.23 16.05
C PHE A 294 -9.84 25.35 15.90
N GLY A 295 -8.91 25.42 16.86
CA GLY A 295 -7.71 26.24 16.74
C GLY A 295 -6.48 25.53 17.24
N ALA A 296 -5.38 25.69 16.53
CA ALA A 296 -4.09 25.14 16.91
C ALA A 296 -2.94 26.02 16.40
N LEU A 297 -1.79 25.93 17.07
CA LEU A 297 -0.54 26.53 16.64
C LEU A 297 0.40 25.45 16.12
N ALA A 298 1.16 25.78 15.08
CA ALA A 298 2.28 25.01 14.59
C ALA A 298 3.57 25.81 14.79
N VAL A 299 4.47 25.30 15.62
CA VAL A 299 5.76 25.92 15.93
C VAL A 299 6.84 25.25 15.10
N ARG A 300 7.60 26.02 14.32
CA ARG A 300 8.67 25.50 13.46
C ARG A 300 9.94 25.24 14.25
N CYS A 301 10.11 24.03 14.76
CA CYS A 301 11.27 23.63 15.53
C CYS A 301 11.80 22.26 15.05
N SER A 302 12.86 22.27 14.24
CA SER A 302 13.48 21.05 13.66
C SER A 302 14.49 20.35 14.59
N SER A 303 14.51 20.70 15.88
CA SER A 303 15.40 20.07 16.85
C SER A 303 14.97 18.63 17.16
N ARG A 304 15.93 17.76 17.48
CA ARG A 304 15.63 16.40 17.98
C ARG A 304 14.80 16.43 19.28
N ASN A 305 14.98 17.48 20.09
CA ASN A 305 14.26 17.69 21.35
C ASN A 305 13.16 18.76 21.24
N ALA A 306 12.59 18.96 20.05
CA ALA A 306 11.66 20.05 19.75
C ALA A 306 10.49 20.17 20.74
N VAL A 307 9.83 19.05 21.07
CA VAL A 307 8.70 19.04 22.03
C VAL A 307 9.13 19.57 23.39
N THR A 308 10.30 19.16 23.90
CA THR A 308 10.81 19.61 25.19
C THR A 308 11.11 21.11 25.21
N LEU A 309 11.70 21.64 24.13
CA LEU A 309 12.01 23.07 24.00
C LEU A 309 10.74 23.91 23.93
N VAL A 310 9.79 23.54 23.05
CA VAL A 310 8.52 24.24 22.91
C VAL A 310 7.72 24.18 24.21
N ARG A 311 7.70 23.03 24.90
CA ARG A 311 7.06 22.89 26.21
C ARG A 311 7.67 23.81 27.27
N ALA A 312 9.00 23.96 27.31
CA ALA A 312 9.65 24.87 28.23
C ALA A 312 9.30 26.33 27.95
N ALA A 313 9.24 26.73 26.67
CA ALA A 313 8.82 28.06 26.26
C ALA A 313 7.34 28.34 26.60
N ILE A 314 6.45 27.35 26.47
CA ILE A 314 5.06 27.47 26.92
C ILE A 314 4.99 27.72 28.43
N LEU A 315 5.72 26.94 29.24
CA LEU A 315 5.77 27.15 30.69
C LEU A 315 6.26 28.56 31.06
N ALA A 316 7.30 29.06 30.37
CA ALA A 316 7.81 30.41 30.58
C ALA A 316 6.78 31.48 30.15
N ALA A 317 6.09 31.28 29.04
CA ALA A 317 5.07 32.19 28.53
C ALA A 317 3.89 32.34 29.50
N TYR A 318 3.33 31.23 30.00
CA TYR A 318 2.25 31.27 31.00
C TYR A 318 2.74 31.83 32.35
N GLY A 319 3.95 31.45 32.77
CA GLY A 319 4.56 31.98 33.99
C GLY A 319 4.76 33.50 33.97
N GLY A 320 5.09 34.07 32.80
CA GLY A 320 5.19 35.51 32.60
C GLY A 320 3.87 36.28 32.74
N ASP A 321 2.73 35.57 32.65
CA ASP A 321 1.39 36.14 32.86
C ASP A 321 0.76 35.74 34.20
N ASP A 322 1.55 35.22 35.16
CA ASP A 322 1.10 34.76 36.49
C ASP A 322 0.20 33.50 36.45
N ALA A 323 0.27 32.71 35.38
CA ALA A 323 -0.39 31.41 35.27
C ALA A 323 0.59 30.27 35.61
N GLN A 324 0.31 29.53 36.68
CA GLN A 324 1.20 28.49 37.20
C GLN A 324 0.79 27.09 36.73
N PRO A 325 1.76 26.20 36.44
CA PRO A 325 1.46 24.82 36.10
C PRO A 325 0.90 24.08 37.33
N VAL A 326 -0.20 23.34 37.13
CA VAL A 326 -0.89 22.55 38.15
C VAL A 326 -1.00 21.08 37.73
N PRO A 327 -1.20 20.13 38.66
CA PRO A 327 -1.49 18.74 38.29
C PRO A 327 -2.85 18.61 37.58
N SER A 328 -3.05 17.53 36.82
CA SER A 328 -4.31 17.23 36.12
C SER A 328 -5.53 17.21 37.04
N THR A 329 -5.35 16.80 38.31
CA THR A 329 -6.39 16.77 39.35
C THR A 329 -6.99 18.14 39.68
N ALA A 330 -6.35 19.23 39.25
CA ALA A 330 -6.91 20.58 39.38
C ALA A 330 -8.13 20.79 38.46
N TYR A 331 -8.31 19.95 37.44
CA TYR A 331 -9.41 20.02 36.47
C TYR A 331 -10.34 18.81 36.60
N LEU A 332 -11.64 19.07 36.74
CA LEU A 332 -12.64 18.02 36.85
C LEU A 332 -12.89 17.37 35.47
N GLY A 333 -12.82 16.04 35.40
CA GLY A 333 -13.24 15.25 34.22
C GLY A 333 -12.18 15.02 33.14
N VAL A 334 -10.95 15.54 33.28
CA VAL A 334 -9.86 15.37 32.28
C VAL A 334 -9.36 13.93 32.12
N ASP A 335 -9.66 13.07 33.10
CA ASP A 335 -9.39 11.63 33.07
C ASP A 335 -10.53 10.82 32.40
N GLU A 336 -11.64 11.47 32.06
CA GLU A 336 -12.80 10.84 31.42
C GLU A 336 -12.66 10.81 29.89
N LYS A 337 -13.25 9.78 29.27
CA LYS A 337 -13.18 9.57 27.80
C LYS A 337 -13.98 10.58 26.99
N HIS A 338 -14.95 11.26 27.60
CA HIS A 338 -15.79 12.27 26.95
C HIS A 338 -15.88 13.49 27.85
N TRP A 339 -14.72 14.08 28.14
CA TRP A 339 -14.67 15.30 28.93
C TRP A 339 -15.51 16.39 28.26
N SER A 340 -16.60 16.81 28.91
CA SER A 340 -17.53 17.82 28.39
C SER A 340 -16.84 19.19 28.33
N THR A 341 -16.22 19.48 27.19
CA THR A 341 -15.57 20.77 26.93
C THR A 341 -16.63 21.76 26.41
N PRO A 342 -16.88 22.90 27.09
CA PRO A 342 -17.88 23.89 26.66
C PRO A 342 -17.54 24.44 25.28
N GLU A 343 -18.47 24.65 24.34
CA GLU A 343 -18.20 25.13 22.97
C GLU A 343 -17.13 26.25 22.86
N PRO A 344 -16.31 26.29 21.79
CA PRO A 344 -15.24 27.26 21.68
C PRO A 344 -15.81 28.68 21.53
N GLU A 345 -15.41 29.58 22.43
CA GLU A 345 -15.81 30.99 22.42
C GLU A 345 -14.64 31.89 21.98
N PRO A 346 -14.91 33.01 21.28
CA PRO A 346 -13.89 34.00 20.97
C PRO A 346 -13.25 34.58 22.24
N ASN A 347 -11.93 34.44 22.39
CA ASN A 347 -11.19 34.95 23.54
C ASN A 347 -10.32 36.16 23.15
N PRO A 348 -10.72 37.39 23.52
CA PRO A 348 -9.99 38.61 23.17
C PRO A 348 -8.90 38.99 24.19
N ALA A 349 -8.69 38.20 25.25
CA ALA A 349 -7.71 38.54 26.28
C ALA A 349 -6.27 38.57 25.72
N GLU A 350 -5.42 39.44 26.27
CA GLU A 350 -4.03 39.58 25.83
C GLU A 350 -3.03 38.82 26.72
N ARG A 351 -3.51 38.36 27.88
CA ARG A 351 -2.73 37.61 28.87
C ARG A 351 -3.20 36.17 28.95
N LEU A 352 -2.23 35.26 28.98
CA LEU A 352 -2.42 33.84 29.26
C LEU A 352 -2.93 33.66 30.70
N GLY A 353 -3.73 32.63 30.92
CA GLY A 353 -4.43 32.41 32.20
C GLY A 353 -4.62 30.93 32.48
N GLU A 354 -5.72 30.59 33.14
CA GLU A 354 -6.14 29.20 33.28
C GLU A 354 -6.28 28.56 31.89
N ASP A 355 -5.73 27.37 31.66
CA ASP A 355 -5.78 26.70 30.35
C ASP A 355 -5.31 25.24 30.41
N VAL A 356 -5.71 24.46 29.40
CA VAL A 356 -5.18 23.12 29.13
C VAL A 356 -4.50 23.13 27.77
N VAL A 357 -3.22 22.78 27.73
CA VAL A 357 -2.38 22.88 26.53
C VAL A 357 -1.76 21.53 26.20
N LEU A 358 -2.04 21.02 25.01
CA LEU A 358 -1.47 19.79 24.47
C LEU A 358 -0.36 20.12 23.45
N VAL A 359 0.79 19.48 23.58
CA VAL A 359 1.99 19.69 22.76
C VAL A 359 2.41 18.39 22.08
N GLU A 360 2.40 18.34 20.75
CA GLU A 360 2.64 17.11 19.99
C GLU A 360 3.59 17.35 18.81
N LYS A 361 4.51 16.42 18.55
CA LYS A 361 5.31 16.46 17.32
C LYS A 361 4.48 15.92 16.17
N VAL A 362 4.24 16.74 15.14
CA VAL A 362 3.43 16.35 13.97
C VAL A 362 4.26 16.05 12.73
N SER A 363 5.47 16.61 12.62
CA SER A 363 6.44 16.28 11.57
C SER A 363 7.87 16.51 12.03
N GLU A 364 8.85 16.34 11.12
CA GLU A 364 10.23 16.72 11.39
C GLU A 364 10.39 18.21 11.71
N HIS A 365 9.57 19.07 11.07
CA HIS A 365 9.68 20.52 11.16
C HIS A 365 8.73 21.16 12.16
N TRP A 366 7.57 20.53 12.42
CA TRP A 366 6.46 21.16 13.14
C TRP A 366 6.14 20.47 14.47
N VAL A 367 5.95 21.30 15.50
CA VAL A 367 5.35 20.92 16.78
C VAL A 367 3.99 21.59 16.88
N SER A 368 2.93 20.80 17.02
CA SER A 368 1.57 21.27 17.27
C SER A 368 1.41 21.67 18.73
N VAL A 369 0.78 22.82 18.97
CA VAL A 369 0.36 23.29 20.29
C VAL A 369 -1.13 23.60 20.22
N LYS A 370 -1.93 22.88 21.00
CA LYS A 370 -3.39 22.98 21.03
C LYS A 370 -3.79 23.47 22.41
N SER A 371 -4.36 24.66 22.48
CA SER A 371 -4.88 25.25 23.72
C SER A 371 -6.40 25.08 23.74
N LEU A 372 -6.99 24.90 24.92
CA LEU A 372 -8.44 24.86 25.07
C LEU A 372 -9.05 26.27 25.07
N ASN A 373 -8.40 27.23 25.71
CA ASN A 373 -8.93 28.59 25.88
C ASN A 373 -8.59 29.56 24.76
N TRP A 374 -7.72 29.16 23.82
CA TRP A 374 -7.24 30.03 22.74
C TRP A 374 -7.56 29.48 21.33
N GLU A 375 -8.50 28.54 21.21
CA GLU A 375 -8.90 27.97 19.90
C GLU A 375 -9.48 29.01 18.95
N VAL A 376 -10.26 29.96 19.46
CA VAL A 376 -10.85 31.05 18.67
C VAL A 376 -10.28 32.38 19.16
N THR A 377 -9.13 32.76 18.60
CA THR A 377 -8.47 34.03 18.89
C THR A 377 -8.69 35.04 17.79
N PRO A 378 -8.79 36.35 18.12
CA PRO A 378 -8.75 37.39 17.10
C PRO A 378 -7.45 37.29 16.29
N VAL A 379 -7.57 37.49 14.98
CA VAL A 379 -6.46 37.38 14.03
C VAL A 379 -5.28 38.22 14.49
N GLY A 380 -4.09 37.62 14.44
CA GLY A 380 -2.84 38.29 14.78
C GLY A 380 -2.66 38.59 16.27
N ARG A 381 -3.61 38.24 17.14
CA ARG A 381 -3.57 38.55 18.58
C ARG A 381 -3.39 37.35 19.50
N HIS A 382 -3.19 36.14 18.96
CA HIS A 382 -2.99 34.95 19.79
C HIS A 382 -1.77 35.13 20.74
N PRO A 383 -1.97 35.22 22.06
CA PRO A 383 -0.91 35.64 22.99
C PRO A 383 0.23 34.61 23.12
N LEU A 384 -0.10 33.32 23.05
CA LEU A 384 0.90 32.26 23.02
C LEU A 384 1.69 32.26 21.71
N ALA A 385 1.04 32.46 20.55
CA ALA A 385 1.73 32.54 19.26
C ALA A 385 2.71 33.72 19.24
N LEU A 386 2.30 34.89 19.74
CA LEU A 386 3.18 36.07 19.86
C LEU A 386 4.43 35.75 20.70
N ARG A 387 4.28 35.14 21.88
CA ARG A 387 5.43 34.80 22.75
C ARG A 387 6.33 33.74 22.13
N LEU A 388 5.78 32.64 21.60
CA LEU A 388 6.56 31.59 20.95
C LEU A 388 7.25 32.10 19.67
N SER A 389 6.64 33.07 18.98
CA SER A 389 7.19 33.64 17.76
C SER A 389 8.47 34.47 17.94
N GLN A 390 8.82 34.79 19.18
CA GLN A 390 10.10 35.43 19.50
C GLN A 390 11.29 34.48 19.26
N GLU A 391 11.06 33.16 19.38
CA GLU A 391 12.10 32.14 19.24
C GLU A 391 11.98 31.32 17.94
N TRP A 392 10.76 31.05 17.46
CA TRP A 392 10.51 30.23 16.27
C TRP A 392 9.40 30.81 15.41
N PRO A 393 9.41 30.66 14.08
CA PRO A 393 8.22 30.95 13.30
C PRO A 393 7.02 30.10 13.75
N VAL A 394 5.86 30.73 13.90
CA VAL A 394 4.61 30.09 14.35
C VAL A 394 3.49 30.35 13.35
N VAL A 395 2.69 29.32 13.07
CA VAL A 395 1.47 29.43 12.26
C VAL A 395 0.28 29.08 13.12
N SER A 396 -0.70 29.99 13.25
CA SER A 396 -2.01 29.59 13.77
C SER A 396 -2.88 29.05 12.65
N VAL A 397 -3.56 27.94 12.90
CA VAL A 397 -4.60 27.36 12.05
C VAL A 397 -5.90 27.41 12.83
N THR A 398 -6.85 28.19 12.34
CA THR A 398 -8.16 28.36 12.98
C THR A 398 -9.25 28.05 11.97
N THR A 399 -10.17 27.18 12.36
CA THR A 399 -11.40 26.92 11.60
C THR A 399 -12.59 27.22 12.49
N THR A 400 -13.57 27.91 11.93
CA THR A 400 -14.88 28.11 12.56
C THR A 400 -15.90 27.47 11.65
N GLU A 401 -16.64 26.51 12.19
CA GLU A 401 -17.63 25.72 11.47
C GLU A 401 -18.58 26.62 10.68
N ASN A 402 -18.72 26.35 9.38
CA ASN A 402 -19.56 27.11 8.45
C ASN A 402 -19.25 28.63 8.33
N MET A 403 -18.16 29.13 8.92
CA MET A 403 -17.84 30.57 8.93
C MET A 403 -16.50 30.90 8.25
N SER A 404 -15.39 30.33 8.73
CA SER A 404 -14.06 30.70 8.22
C SER A 404 -12.99 29.60 8.37
N TYR A 405 -11.97 29.68 7.51
CA TYR A 405 -10.70 28.96 7.61
C TYR A 405 -9.57 29.99 7.54
N GLU A 406 -8.77 30.11 8.59
CA GLU A 406 -7.83 31.21 8.80
C GLU A 406 -6.43 30.71 9.16
N LEU A 407 -5.43 31.35 8.55
CA LEU A 407 -4.01 31.14 8.84
C LEU A 407 -3.36 32.48 9.16
N CYS A 408 -2.61 32.53 10.26
CA CYS A 408 -1.81 33.69 10.62
C CYS A 408 -0.37 33.27 10.92
N TRP A 409 0.58 33.92 10.27
CA TRP A 409 2.01 33.70 10.46
C TRP A 409 2.56 34.70 11.46
N TYR A 410 3.31 34.21 12.43
CA TYR A 410 3.95 34.99 13.48
C TYR A 410 5.46 34.80 13.44
N GLU A 411 6.19 35.90 13.49
CA GLU A 411 7.65 35.89 13.49
C GLU A 411 8.17 37.13 14.23
N GLY A 412 9.18 36.96 15.08
CA GLY A 412 9.79 38.04 15.83
C GLY A 412 8.87 38.71 16.85
N GLY A 413 7.89 37.98 17.40
CA GLY A 413 6.95 38.53 18.38
C GLY A 413 5.75 39.27 17.78
N ALA A 414 5.54 39.21 16.47
CA ALA A 414 4.46 39.90 15.78
C ALA A 414 3.80 39.02 14.71
N ALA A 415 2.51 39.27 14.46
CA ALA A 415 1.83 38.74 13.29
C ALA A 415 2.35 39.46 12.04
N THR A 416 2.66 38.71 10.98
CA THR A 416 3.31 39.25 9.76
C THR A 416 2.54 38.92 8.49
N GLN A 417 1.95 37.72 8.41
CA GLN A 417 1.21 37.28 7.23
C GLN A 417 -0.14 36.65 7.59
N TYR A 418 -1.10 36.71 6.66
CA TYR A 418 -2.44 36.18 6.85
C TYR A 418 -3.04 35.62 5.57
N ALA A 419 -3.85 34.58 5.71
CA ALA A 419 -4.75 34.11 4.67
C ALA A 419 -6.06 33.63 5.31
N ALA A 420 -7.19 33.89 4.65
CA ALA A 420 -8.48 33.38 5.09
C ALA A 420 -9.41 33.05 3.93
N LEU A 421 -10.35 32.14 4.21
CA LEU A 421 -11.53 31.85 3.41
C LEU A 421 -12.76 31.96 4.30
N GLY A 422 -13.85 32.51 3.77
CA GLY A 422 -15.10 32.73 4.52
C GLY A 422 -15.18 34.11 5.18
N LEU A 423 -16.18 34.31 6.04
CA LEU A 423 -16.38 35.55 6.80
C LEU A 423 -15.70 35.40 8.16
N PRO A 424 -14.57 36.08 8.41
CA PRO A 424 -13.89 35.97 9.68
C PRO A 424 -14.78 36.46 10.82
N ALA A 425 -14.77 35.76 11.96
CA ALA A 425 -15.55 36.14 13.13
C ALA A 425 -15.18 37.56 13.59
N ALA A 426 -16.17 38.48 13.60
CA ALA A 426 -16.15 39.83 14.17
C ALA A 426 -14.73 40.43 14.39
N GLN A 427 -14.01 40.70 13.30
CA GLN A 427 -12.63 41.18 13.39
C GLN A 427 -12.59 42.61 13.93
N THR A 428 -11.79 42.79 14.99
CA THR A 428 -11.30 44.13 15.34
C THR A 428 -10.22 44.49 14.32
N PRO A 429 -10.28 45.67 13.66
CA PRO A 429 -9.26 46.08 12.70
C PRO A 429 -7.85 46.00 13.31
N LEU A 430 -6.92 45.45 12.55
CA LEU A 430 -5.51 45.45 12.93
C LEU A 430 -4.92 46.86 12.77
N GLU A 431 -4.07 47.27 13.70
CA GLU A 431 -3.37 48.57 13.61
C GLU A 431 -2.41 48.63 12.42
N LYS A 432 -1.86 47.48 12.00
CA LYS A 432 -1.03 47.32 10.82
C LYS A 432 -1.60 46.21 9.93
N PRO A 433 -1.73 46.43 8.61
CA PRO A 433 -2.17 45.39 7.70
C PRO A 433 -1.13 44.27 7.61
N LEU A 434 -1.60 43.02 7.59
CA LEU A 434 -0.75 41.84 7.41
C LEU A 434 -0.49 41.59 5.92
N ALA A 435 0.69 41.07 5.59
CA ALA A 435 0.99 40.65 4.23
C ALA A 435 0.18 39.38 3.87
N PRO A 436 -0.07 39.11 2.57
CA PRO A 436 -0.61 37.82 2.15
C PRO A 436 0.31 36.66 2.56
N LEU A 437 -0.27 35.55 3.00
CA LEU A 437 0.49 34.35 3.37
C LEU A 437 1.27 33.79 2.17
N ASP A 438 2.56 33.52 2.39
CA ASP A 438 3.42 32.83 1.44
C ASP A 438 3.23 31.30 1.55
N PHE A 439 2.36 30.75 0.70
CA PHE A 439 2.11 29.31 0.63
C PHE A 439 3.32 28.51 0.13
N LYS A 440 4.31 29.14 -0.51
CA LYS A 440 5.52 28.45 -0.95
C LYS A 440 6.33 28.01 0.26
N VAL A 441 6.48 28.89 1.25
CA VAL A 441 7.17 28.59 2.51
C VAL A 441 6.52 27.40 3.20
N LEU A 442 5.19 27.31 3.18
CA LEU A 442 4.48 26.14 3.73
C LEU A 442 4.76 24.85 2.97
N SER A 443 4.90 24.90 1.65
CA SER A 443 5.28 23.72 0.86
C SER A 443 6.71 23.24 1.14
N ASP A 444 7.64 24.18 1.40
CA ASP A 444 9.05 23.85 1.67
C ASP A 444 9.23 23.07 3.00
N TYR A 445 8.26 23.11 3.91
CA TYR A 445 8.26 22.38 5.20
C TYR A 445 7.12 21.36 5.33
N GLY A 446 6.45 21.06 4.21
CA GLY A 446 5.34 20.11 4.13
C GLY A 446 5.80 18.70 3.75
N ALA A 447 4.92 17.94 3.10
CA ALA A 447 5.28 16.65 2.54
C ALA A 447 6.24 16.81 1.34
N ASP A 448 7.18 15.88 1.14
CA ASP A 448 8.23 15.94 0.09
C ASP A 448 7.69 16.14 -1.35
N TYR A 449 6.43 15.82 -1.58
CA TYR A 449 5.76 15.94 -2.89
C TYR A 449 4.83 17.16 -2.99
N ALA A 450 4.74 17.99 -1.95
CA ALA A 450 3.89 19.17 -1.93
C ALA A 450 4.55 20.35 -2.68
N SER A 451 3.80 20.98 -3.57
CA SER A 451 4.16 22.23 -4.25
C SER A 451 3.32 23.39 -3.75
N GLU A 452 3.81 24.62 -3.92
CA GLU A 452 3.06 25.84 -3.57
C GLU A 452 1.63 25.82 -4.14
N THR A 453 1.49 25.46 -5.42
CA THR A 453 0.19 25.42 -6.10
C THR A 453 -0.75 24.42 -5.43
N GLN A 454 -0.26 23.24 -5.05
CA GLN A 454 -1.06 22.23 -4.35
C GLN A 454 -1.48 22.72 -2.97
N VAL A 455 -0.57 23.29 -2.19
CA VAL A 455 -0.86 23.82 -0.86
C VAL A 455 -1.91 24.95 -0.97
N ARG A 456 -1.74 25.89 -1.90
CA ARG A 456 -2.68 26.99 -2.13
C ARG A 456 -4.06 26.47 -2.56
N SER A 457 -4.12 25.47 -3.44
CA SER A 457 -5.38 24.87 -3.90
C SER A 457 -6.12 24.09 -2.81
N ALA A 458 -5.39 23.54 -1.84
CA ALA A 458 -5.94 22.80 -0.72
C ALA A 458 -6.40 23.71 0.42
N PHE A 459 -6.08 25.01 0.37
CA PHE A 459 -6.50 25.97 1.39
C PHE A 459 -8.04 25.99 1.51
N GLY A 460 -8.55 25.79 2.73
CA GLY A 460 -9.99 25.59 3.00
C GLY A 460 -10.46 24.13 2.99
N ASN A 461 -9.64 23.17 2.53
CA ASN A 461 -9.87 21.74 2.72
C ASN A 461 -8.94 21.22 3.82
N THR A 462 -9.41 21.20 5.06
CA THR A 462 -8.61 20.85 6.25
C THR A 462 -7.85 19.54 6.08
N THR A 463 -8.50 18.49 5.58
CA THR A 463 -7.89 17.17 5.43
C THR A 463 -6.75 17.17 4.41
N MET A 464 -6.97 17.78 3.25
CA MET A 464 -5.95 17.83 2.19
C MET A 464 -4.82 18.79 2.56
N PHE A 465 -5.14 19.93 3.15
CA PHE A 465 -4.17 20.94 3.58
C PHE A 465 -3.22 20.40 4.66
N THR A 466 -3.77 19.69 5.65
CA THR A 466 -3.00 19.00 6.71
C THR A 466 -2.03 17.98 6.12
N LYS A 467 -2.47 17.17 5.14
CA LYS A 467 -1.62 16.17 4.49
C LYS A 467 -0.47 16.78 3.69
N LEU A 468 -0.68 17.95 3.08
CA LEU A 468 0.32 18.61 2.24
C LEU A 468 1.32 19.43 3.06
N THR A 469 0.87 20.09 4.12
CA THR A 469 1.70 21.03 4.92
C THR A 469 2.22 20.44 6.23
N CYS A 470 1.67 19.30 6.66
CA CYS A 470 1.86 18.73 7.99
C CYS A 470 1.47 19.66 9.15
N LEU A 471 0.74 20.75 8.88
CA LEU A 471 0.16 21.60 9.90
C LEU A 471 -1.00 20.90 10.61
N PRO A 472 -1.40 21.34 11.81
CA PRO A 472 -2.50 20.73 12.55
C PRO A 472 -3.83 20.76 11.77
N GLY A 473 -4.54 19.63 11.78
CA GLY A 473 -5.88 19.48 11.20
C GLY A 473 -7.00 19.34 12.24
N SER A 474 -6.69 19.53 13.52
CA SER A 474 -7.64 19.44 14.63
C SER A 474 -7.13 20.17 15.88
N GLY A 475 -8.05 20.53 16.78
CA GLY A 475 -7.78 21.19 18.06
C GLY A 475 -7.71 20.22 19.23
N ILE A 476 -7.71 20.76 20.44
CA ILE A 476 -7.61 19.97 21.68
C ILE A 476 -8.91 19.21 21.97
N ARG A 477 -10.06 19.73 21.54
CA ARG A 477 -11.37 19.09 21.74
C ARG A 477 -11.48 17.77 20.99
N GLN A 478 -11.07 17.75 19.73
CA GLN A 478 -11.06 16.51 18.95
C GLN A 478 -10.06 15.49 19.53
N ALA A 479 -9.00 15.95 20.23
CA ALA A 479 -8.13 15.06 21.00
C ALA A 479 -8.86 14.49 22.24
N ALA A 480 -9.62 15.32 22.96
CA ALA A 480 -10.44 14.90 24.11
C ALA A 480 -11.57 13.94 23.72
N GLU A 481 -12.14 14.07 22.51
CA GLU A 481 -13.12 13.11 21.96
C GLU A 481 -12.48 11.76 21.61
N ALA A 482 -11.22 11.76 21.18
CA ALA A 482 -10.49 10.53 20.85
C ALA A 482 -10.10 9.72 22.10
N GLY A 483 -9.94 10.38 23.25
CA GLY A 483 -9.68 9.72 24.54
C GLY A 483 -9.32 10.70 25.68
N PRO A 484 -9.08 10.19 26.89
CA PRO A 484 -8.76 11.02 28.06
C PRO A 484 -7.51 11.87 27.85
N LEU A 485 -7.61 13.17 28.11
CA LEU A 485 -6.51 14.11 27.93
C LEU A 485 -5.31 13.81 28.84
N ALA A 486 -5.55 13.27 30.04
CA ALA A 486 -4.48 12.85 30.94
C ALA A 486 -3.60 11.71 30.37
N ALA A 487 -4.10 10.94 29.40
CA ALA A 487 -3.33 9.88 28.74
C ALA A 487 -2.17 10.40 27.89
N HIS A 488 -2.13 11.70 27.58
CA HIS A 488 -1.02 12.33 26.85
C HIS A 488 0.23 12.55 27.73
N GLY A 489 0.18 12.23 29.02
CA GLY A 489 1.35 12.17 29.90
C GLY A 489 2.11 13.51 29.98
N SER A 490 3.41 13.50 29.69
CA SER A 490 4.25 14.71 29.77
C SER A 490 3.96 15.76 28.69
N ASN A 491 3.14 15.41 27.68
CA ASN A 491 2.84 16.26 26.53
C ASN A 491 1.65 17.20 26.78
N ILE A 492 0.93 17.02 27.89
CA ILE A 492 -0.16 17.91 28.29
C ILE A 492 0.26 18.76 29.49
N LEU A 493 -0.17 20.02 29.49
CA LEU A 493 0.07 21.01 30.54
C LEU A 493 -1.27 21.57 31.01
N TYR A 494 -1.36 21.82 32.31
CA TYR A 494 -2.52 22.41 32.97
C TYR A 494 -2.06 23.67 33.70
N PHE A 495 -2.76 24.77 33.52
CA PHE A 495 -2.38 26.07 34.07
C PHE A 495 -3.51 26.65 34.90
N ARG A 496 -3.23 27.26 36.05
CA ARG A 496 -4.23 28.02 36.81
C ARG A 496 -3.70 29.42 37.10
N ALA A 497 -4.58 30.42 37.07
CA ALA A 497 -4.23 31.76 37.53
C ALA A 497 -3.81 31.71 39.01
N ALA A 498 -2.76 32.42 39.39
CA ALA A 498 -2.38 32.54 40.79
C ALA A 498 -3.57 33.08 41.61
N ALA A 499 -3.90 32.41 42.72
CA ALA A 499 -4.90 32.91 43.66
C ALA A 499 -4.42 34.29 44.18
N LYS A 500 -5.22 35.34 43.94
CA LYS A 500 -4.96 36.66 44.49
C LYS A 500 -5.21 36.70 45.99
#